data_AF-A0A9E5J2L0-F1
#
_entry.id   AF-A0A9E5J2L0-F1
#
_cell.length_a   1.000
_cell.length_b   1.000
_cell.length_c   1.000
_cell.angle_alpha   90.00
_cell.angle_beta   90.00
_cell.angle_gamma   90.00
#
_symmetry.space_group_name_H-M   'P 1'
#
loop_
_entity.id
_entity.type
_entity.pdbx_description
1 polymer ?
#
loop_
_entity_poly.entity_id
_entity_poly.type
_entity_poly.pdbx_seq_one_letter_code
_entity_poly.pdbx_strand_id
1 'polypeptide(L)'
;MPVPVSQAWTVASYVLGQKLRGNKRYPLVLMLEPLFRCNLACAGCGKIQYPDHILNKRLTPEQCWAAADECGAPMVSIPGGEPLI
;
A
#
# COMPACT_ATOMS: atom_id res chain seq x y z
N MET A 1 -10.63 7.18 15.88
CA MET A 1 -9.56 6.39 16.51
C MET A 1 -8.26 7.19 16.45
N PRO A 2 -7.59 7.46 17.57
CA PRO A 2 -6.27 8.10 17.56
C PRO A 2 -5.21 7.12 17.02
N VAL A 3 -4.18 7.65 16.37
CA VAL A 3 -3.04 6.85 15.90
C VAL A 3 -2.24 6.35 17.11
N PRO A 4 -1.91 5.05 17.19
CA PRO A 4 -1.04 4.52 18.24
C PRO A 4 0.31 5.26 18.31
N VAL A 5 0.78 5.55 19.53
CA VAL A 5 2.04 6.26 19.76
C VAL A 5 3.23 5.58 19.09
N SER A 6 3.25 4.24 19.07
CA SER A 6 4.29 3.46 18.39
C SER A 6 4.35 3.73 16.90
N GLN A 7 3.19 3.83 16.22
CA GLN A 7 3.12 4.14 14.79
C GLN A 7 3.57 5.58 14.52
N ALA A 8 3.15 6.53 15.35
CA ALA A 8 3.58 7.92 15.23
C ALA A 8 5.10 8.05 15.39
N TRP A 9 5.70 7.31 16.34
CA TRP A 9 7.13 7.29 16.56
C TRP A 9 7.92 6.70 15.38
N THR A 10 7.46 5.58 14.82
CA THR A 10 8.08 4.96 13.62
C THR A 10 8.12 5.93 12.45
N VAL A 11 7.00 6.62 12.17
CA VAL A 11 6.94 7.59 11.08
C VAL A 11 7.82 8.81 11.37
N ALA A 12 7.78 9.34 12.60
CA ALA A 12 8.57 10.52 12.99
C ALA A 12 10.08 10.26 12.87
N SER A 13 10.56 9.13 13.42
CA SER A 13 11.98 8.76 13.36
C SER A 13 12.46 8.54 11.92
N TYR A 14 11.66 7.89 11.07
CA TYR A 14 11.96 7.73 9.64
C TYR A 14 12.08 9.08 8.93
N VAL A 15 11.09 9.97 9.08
CA VAL A 15 11.09 11.30 8.42
C VAL A 15 12.28 12.14 8.87
N LEU A 16 12.60 12.15 10.17
CA LEU A 16 13.76 12.86 10.70
C LEU A 16 15.06 12.29 10.13
N GLY A 17 15.20 10.96 10.08
CA GLY A 17 16.36 10.30 9.49
C GLY A 17 16.57 10.67 8.02
N GLN A 18 15.51 10.67 7.21
CA GLN A 18 15.59 11.06 5.79
C GLN A 18 15.97 12.54 5.62
N LYS A 19 15.42 13.44 6.45
CA LYS A 19 15.79 14.86 6.44
C LYS A 19 17.26 15.09 6.82
N LEU A 20 17.75 14.41 7.85
CA LEU A 20 19.15 14.50 8.30
C LEU A 20 20.14 14.01 7.24
N ARG A 21 19.75 13.00 6.44
CA ARG A 21 20.54 12.50 5.31
C ARG A 21 20.47 13.40 4.07
N GLY A 22 19.68 14.48 4.11
CA GLY A 22 19.50 15.39 2.98
C GLY A 22 18.61 14.84 1.85
N ASN A 23 17.89 13.74 2.08
CA ASN A 23 17.01 13.15 1.07
C ASN A 23 15.79 14.05 0.84
N LYS A 24 15.71 14.67 -0.33
CA LYS A 24 14.57 15.54 -0.70
C LYS A 24 13.31 14.77 -1.09
N ARG A 25 13.46 13.52 -1.51
CA ARG A 25 12.37 12.64 -1.95
C ARG A 25 12.60 11.25 -1.35
N TYR A 26 11.59 10.73 -0.67
CA TYR A 26 11.64 9.42 -0.04
C TYR A 26 10.22 8.85 0.08
N PRO A 27 10.05 7.53 0.01
CA PRO A 27 8.73 6.92 0.16
C PRO A 27 8.26 7.08 1.60
N LEU A 28 7.00 7.50 1.78
CA LEU A 28 6.38 7.63 3.11
C LEU A 28 5.30 6.57 3.34
N VAL A 29 4.57 6.24 2.28
CA VAL A 29 3.50 5.26 2.29
C VAL A 29 3.60 4.41 1.03
N LEU A 30 3.59 3.10 1.20
CA LEU A 30 3.41 2.14 0.10
C LEU A 30 1.91 1.86 -0.05
N MET A 31 1.38 2.02 -1.26
CA MET A 31 0.03 1.59 -1.62
C MET A 31 0.11 0.18 -2.22
N LEU A 32 -0.13 -0.84 -1.40
CA LEU A 32 0.03 -2.24 -1.79
C LEU A 32 -1.33 -2.90 -2.02
N GLU A 33 -1.60 -3.30 -3.25
CA GLU A 33 -2.86 -3.96 -3.63
C GLU A 33 -2.64 -5.47 -3.82
N PRO A 34 -3.02 -6.32 -2.85
CA PRO A 34 -2.84 -7.76 -2.97
C PRO A 34 -3.83 -8.42 -3.94
N LEU A 35 -4.98 -7.76 -4.15
CA LEU A 35 -6.10 -8.25 -4.95
C LEU A 35 -6.59 -7.14 -5.89
N PHE A 36 -6.59 -7.41 -7.19
CA PHE A 36 -7.08 -6.47 -8.21
C PHE A 36 -8.60 -6.58 -8.49
N ARG A 37 -9.28 -7.49 -7.81
CA ARG A 37 -10.70 -7.81 -8.01
C ARG A 37 -11.61 -6.96 -7.14
N CYS A 38 -12.78 -6.62 -7.67
CA CYS A 38 -13.86 -5.93 -6.96
C CYS A 38 -15.21 -6.59 -7.30
N ASN A 39 -16.17 -6.58 -6.37
CA ASN A 39 -17.56 -6.99 -6.60
C ASN A 39 -18.52 -5.80 -6.74
N LEU A 40 -18.01 -4.56 -6.66
CA LEU A 40 -18.78 -3.32 -6.79
C LEU A 40 -18.46 -2.60 -8.11
N ALA A 41 -19.45 -1.88 -8.64
CA ALA A 41 -19.34 -1.06 -9.85
C ALA A 41 -19.44 0.44 -9.54
N CYS A 42 -18.55 0.93 -8.68
CA CYS A 42 -18.54 2.33 -8.24
C CYS A 42 -18.30 3.29 -9.42
N ALA A 43 -19.10 4.37 -9.50
CA ALA A 43 -18.89 5.42 -10.49
C ALA A 43 -17.50 6.05 -10.31
N GLY A 44 -16.65 5.95 -11.33
CA GLY A 44 -15.27 6.46 -11.33
C GLY A 44 -14.17 5.42 -11.09
N CYS A 45 -14.51 4.16 -10.78
CA CYS A 45 -13.51 3.09 -10.67
C CYS A 45 -13.25 2.44 -12.04
N GLY A 46 -12.04 2.59 -12.58
CA GLY A 46 -11.66 1.98 -13.86
C GLY A 46 -11.35 0.48 -13.80
N LYS A 47 -11.30 -0.13 -12.60
CA LYS A 47 -10.85 -1.54 -12.45
C LYS A 47 -11.82 -2.53 -13.10
N ILE A 48 -13.13 -2.34 -12.95
CA ILE A 48 -14.14 -3.29 -13.48
C ILE A 48 -14.17 -3.37 -15.02
N GLN A 49 -13.48 -2.46 -15.70
CA GLN A 49 -13.41 -2.42 -17.16
C GLN A 49 -12.34 -3.38 -17.73
N TYR A 50 -11.48 -3.94 -16.87
CA TYR A 50 -10.51 -4.94 -17.27
C TYR A 50 -11.15 -6.33 -17.44
N PRO A 51 -10.63 -7.17 -18.35
CA PRO A 51 -11.10 -8.54 -18.51
C PRO A 51 -10.81 -9.39 -17.26
N ASP A 52 -11.61 -10.45 -17.06
CA ASP A 52 -11.61 -11.29 -15.85
C ASP A 52 -10.23 -11.85 -15.47
N HIS A 53 -9.41 -12.23 -16.44
CA HIS A 53 -8.08 -12.78 -16.16
C HIS A 53 -7.13 -11.72 -15.55
N ILE A 54 -7.36 -10.44 -15.82
CA ILE A 54 -6.62 -9.34 -15.17
C ILE A 54 -7.19 -9.08 -13.78
N LEU A 55 -8.52 -9.05 -13.65
CA LEU A 55 -9.20 -8.86 -12.36
C LEU A 55 -8.86 -9.96 -11.35
N ASN A 56 -8.62 -11.19 -11.81
CA ASN A 56 -8.26 -12.32 -10.96
C ASN A 56 -6.79 -12.38 -10.53
N LYS A 57 -5.97 -11.39 -10.91
CA LYS A 57 -4.58 -11.33 -10.44
C LYS A 57 -4.54 -11.12 -8.92
N ARG A 58 -3.74 -11.96 -8.26
CA ARG A 58 -3.48 -11.91 -6.82
C ARG A 58 -1.98 -11.98 -6.57
N LEU A 59 -1.52 -11.27 -5.55
CA LEU A 59 -0.19 -11.44 -4.99
C LEU A 59 -0.23 -12.48 -3.88
N THR A 60 0.83 -13.29 -3.80
CA THR A 60 1.11 -14.13 -2.64
C THR A 60 1.57 -13.25 -1.46
N PRO A 61 1.40 -13.71 -0.20
CA PRO A 61 1.93 -13.01 0.96
C PRO A 61 3.42 -12.70 0.85
N GLU A 62 4.20 -13.64 0.30
CA GLU A 62 5.65 -13.50 0.11
C GLU A 62 5.97 -12.35 -0.85
N GLN A 63 5.21 -12.24 -1.96
CA GLN A 63 5.35 -11.11 -2.88
C GLN A 63 4.99 -9.77 -2.22
N CYS A 64 3.97 -9.77 -1.36
CA CYS A 64 3.56 -8.58 -0.61
C CYS A 64 4.65 -8.12 0.38
N TRP A 65 5.24 -9.03 1.14
CA TRP A 65 6.33 -8.71 2.08
C TRP A 65 7.58 -8.27 1.34
N ALA A 66 7.97 -8.98 0.27
CA ALA A 66 9.11 -8.59 -0.54
C ALA A 66 8.94 -7.16 -1.11
N ALA A 67 7.75 -6.81 -1.60
CA ALA A 67 7.46 -5.46 -2.08
C ALA A 67 7.52 -4.39 -0.97
N ALA A 68 7.07 -4.73 0.24
CA ALA A 68 7.16 -3.83 1.40
C ALA A 68 8.61 -3.58 1.83
N ASP A 69 9.41 -4.65 1.90
CA ASP A 69 10.83 -4.59 2.25
C ASP A 69 11.65 -3.84 1.19
N GLU A 70 11.36 -4.07 -0.09
CA GLU A 70 11.98 -3.35 -1.21
C GLU A 70 11.66 -1.85 -1.18
N CYS A 71 10.41 -1.48 -0.87
CA CYS A 71 10.00 -0.09 -0.81
C CYS A 71 10.63 0.66 0.39
N GLY A 72 10.74 0.00 1.53
CA GLY A 72 11.30 0.59 2.76
C GLY A 72 10.48 1.75 3.35
N ALA A 73 9.22 1.90 2.94
CA ALA A 73 8.32 2.90 3.50
C ALA A 73 7.95 2.53 4.96
N PRO A 74 7.83 3.50 5.87
CA PRO A 74 7.47 3.23 7.27
C PRO A 74 5.99 2.84 7.46
N MET A 75 5.19 2.89 6.38
CA MET A 75 3.77 2.62 6.39
C MET A 75 3.35 1.94 5.09
N VAL A 76 2.51 0.91 5.23
CA VAL A 76 1.85 0.25 4.12
C VAL A 76 0.35 0.44 4.24
N SER A 77 -0.25 1.05 3.22
CA SER A 77 -1.69 1.03 3.02
C SER A 77 -2.02 -0.17 2.17
N ILE A 78 -3.08 -0.90 2.54
CA ILE A 78 -3.63 -2.00 1.75
C ILE A 78 -4.90 -1.52 1.04
N PRO A 79 -4.80 -0.78 -0.09
CA PRO A 79 -5.93 -0.52 -0.97
C PRO A 79 -6.26 -1.76 -1.81
N GLY A 80 -7.29 -1.67 -2.65
CA GLY A 80 -7.60 -2.73 -3.58
C GLY A 80 -8.90 -2.51 -4.33
N GLY A 81 -9.50 -3.61 -4.75
CA GLY A 81 -10.95 -3.66 -4.96
C GLY A 81 -11.66 -3.97 -3.64
N GLU A 82 -12.53 -4.98 -3.64
CA GLU A 82 -13.22 -5.40 -2.42
C GLU A 82 -12.35 -6.47 -1.72
N PRO A 83 -11.83 -6.23 -0.50
CA PRO A 83 -10.91 -7.17 0.15
C PRO A 83 -11.60 -8.45 0.67
N LEU A 84 -12.94 -8.46 0.81
CA LEU A 84 -13.69 -9.58 1.37
C LEU A 84 -14.17 -10.61 0.32
N ILE A 85 -13.49 -10.71 -0.84
CA ILE A 85 -13.78 -11.65 -1.93
C ILE A 85 -12.58 -12.54 -2.34
#